data_AF-A0A7X6TVH5-F1
#
_entry.id   AF-A0A7X6TVH5-F1
#
_cell.length_a   1.000
_cell.length_b   1.000
_cell.length_c   1.000
_cell.angle_alpha   90.00
_cell.angle_beta   90.00
_cell.angle_gamma   90.00
#
_symmetry.space_group_name_H-M   'P 1'
#
loop_
_entity.id
_entity.type
_entity.pdbx_description
1 polymer ?
#
loop_
_entity_poly.entity_id
_entity_poly.type
_entity_poly.pdbx_seq_one_letter_code
_entity_poly.pdbx_strand_id
1 'polypeptide(L)'
;MDNLKNQSSAVELELPDEKLWDDSISLSRKEIQLPDGRSLKSELWGEFGYTFLTYTFPKDDLESKTRDEVISYLVEQGILIDPLEFSPQKIDLMTSTINPSLYNLTLTITEPGD
;
A
#
# COMPACT_ATOMS: atom_id res chain seq x y z
N MET A 1 26.26 -17.68 38.96
CA MET A 1 24.85 -18.13 38.95
C MET A 1 24.02 -16.91 38.61
N ASP A 2 23.94 -16.74 37.31
CA ASP A 2 23.25 -15.70 36.57
C ASP A 2 21.75 -15.82 36.82
N ASN A 3 21.10 -14.70 37.16
CA ASN A 3 19.66 -14.62 37.05
C ASN A 3 19.29 -13.30 36.37
N LEU A 4 19.40 -13.35 35.05
CA LEU A 4 19.03 -12.31 34.10
C LEU A 4 17.51 -12.13 34.16
N LYS A 5 17.03 -11.09 34.86
CA LYS A 5 15.65 -10.61 34.69
C LYS A 5 15.56 -9.99 33.30
N ASN A 6 15.01 -10.76 32.37
CA ASN A 6 14.73 -10.35 31.00
C ASN A 6 13.77 -9.16 31.02
N GLN A 7 14.31 -7.96 30.83
CA GLN A 7 13.55 -6.74 30.61
C GLN A 7 12.93 -6.83 29.21
N SER A 8 11.61 -7.00 29.13
CA SER A 8 10.86 -6.75 27.90
C SER A 8 11.00 -5.27 27.56
N SER A 9 11.98 -4.92 26.72
CA SER A 9 12.04 -3.61 26.09
C SER A 9 11.00 -3.58 24.98
N ALA A 10 9.85 -2.99 25.25
CA ALA A 10 9.04 -2.40 24.20
C ALA A 10 9.89 -1.28 23.58
N VAL A 11 10.34 -1.48 22.35
CA VAL A 11 10.98 -0.40 21.59
C VAL A 11 9.85 0.51 21.12
N GLU A 12 9.57 1.52 21.93
CA GLU A 12 8.74 2.65 21.53
C GLU A 12 9.56 3.45 20.50
N LEU A 13 9.28 3.20 19.23
CA LEU A 13 9.83 3.99 18.12
C LEU A 13 9.18 5.38 18.18
N GLU A 14 9.80 6.30 18.91
CA GLU A 14 9.48 7.72 18.81
C GLU A 14 9.93 8.21 17.43
N LEU A 15 8.95 8.39 16.54
CA LEU A 15 9.17 9.09 15.27
C LEU A 15 9.28 10.59 15.57
N PRO A 16 10.24 11.31 14.94
CA PRO A 16 10.44 12.73 15.20
C PRO A 16 9.21 13.56 14.77
N ASP A 17 8.92 14.57 15.60
CA ASP A 17 7.80 15.53 15.57
C ASP A 17 7.84 16.51 14.37
N GLU A 18 8.06 16.02 13.15
CA GLU A 18 8.16 16.85 11.94
C GLU A 18 7.33 16.32 10.78
N LYS A 19 5.99 16.51 10.83
CA LYS A 19 5.14 16.88 9.67
C LYS A 19 3.68 17.16 10.06
N LEU A 20 3.40 18.39 10.47
CA LEU A 20 2.05 18.90 10.77
C LEU A 20 1.21 19.29 9.53
N TRP A 21 1.47 18.69 8.35
CA TRP A 21 0.81 19.03 7.07
C TRP A 21 0.52 17.79 6.23
N ASP A 22 0.37 16.63 6.87
CA ASP A 22 -0.13 15.43 6.21
C ASP A 22 -1.51 15.15 6.82
N ASP A 23 -2.55 15.70 6.19
CA ASP A 23 -3.94 15.40 6.55
C ASP A 23 -4.31 13.96 6.17
N SER A 24 -3.35 13.16 5.68
CA SER A 24 -3.59 11.75 5.41
C SER A 24 -3.69 10.95 6.70
N ILE A 25 -4.75 10.16 6.79
CA ILE A 25 -5.03 9.27 7.91
C ILE A 25 -4.99 7.84 7.39
N SER A 26 -4.07 7.03 7.92
CA SER A 26 -4.07 5.59 7.67
C SER A 26 -5.22 4.95 8.45
N LEU A 27 -6.14 4.30 7.72
CA LEU A 27 -7.34 3.66 8.26
C LEU A 27 -7.10 2.18 8.54
N SER A 28 -6.34 1.50 7.68
CA SER A 28 -5.90 0.11 7.91
C SER A 28 -4.72 -0.27 7.04
N ARG A 29 -3.94 -1.26 7.49
CA ARG A 29 -2.78 -1.79 6.77
C ARG A 29 -2.73 -3.31 6.91
N LYS A 30 -2.43 -4.01 5.82
CA LYS A 30 -2.24 -5.46 5.82
C LYS A 30 -1.09 -5.85 4.89
N GLU A 31 -0.34 -6.86 5.29
CA GLU A 31 0.61 -7.55 4.41
C GLU A 31 -0.04 -8.82 3.87
N ILE A 32 0.17 -9.07 2.58
CA ILE A 32 -0.39 -10.17 1.81
C ILE A 32 0.78 -10.86 1.11
N GLN A 33 0.83 -12.18 1.21
CA GLN A 33 1.77 -12.99 0.45
C GLN A 33 1.09 -13.44 -0.84
N LEU A 34 1.59 -12.99 -1.99
CA LEU A 34 1.08 -13.42 -3.29
C LEU A 34 1.49 -14.88 -3.59
N PRO A 35 0.71 -15.61 -4.41
CA PRO A 35 1.03 -16.98 -4.82
C PRO A 35 2.42 -17.16 -5.43
N ASP A 36 2.95 -16.15 -6.11
CA ASP A 36 4.29 -16.16 -6.70
C ASP A 36 5.43 -15.90 -5.69
N GLY A 37 5.10 -15.70 -4.42
CA GLY A 37 6.07 -15.46 -3.35
C GLY A 37 6.43 -13.99 -3.13
N ARG A 38 5.80 -13.03 -3.82
CA ARG A 38 5.97 -11.60 -3.54
C ARG A 38 5.18 -11.15 -2.32
N SER A 39 5.78 -10.29 -1.52
CA SER A 39 5.08 -9.56 -0.46
C SER A 39 4.40 -8.33 -1.03
N LEU A 40 3.12 -8.18 -0.75
CA LEU A 40 2.30 -7.03 -1.11
C LEU A 40 1.78 -6.38 0.17
N LYS A 41 1.95 -5.07 0.30
CA LYS A 41 1.37 -4.27 1.38
C LYS A 41 0.13 -3.56 0.84
N SER A 42 -1.01 -3.76 1.49
CA SER A 42 -2.23 -2.99 1.25
C SER A 42 -2.41 -1.95 2.35
N GLU A 43 -2.80 -0.74 1.99
CA GLU A 43 -3.06 0.35 2.91
C GLU A 43 -4.32 1.10 2.48
N LEU A 44 -5.31 1.14 3.37
CA LEU A 44 -6.48 2.00 3.24
C LEU A 44 -6.17 3.30 3.98
N TRP A 45 -6.28 4.43 3.30
CA TRP A 45 -5.99 5.75 3.87
C TRP A 45 -6.96 6.80 3.31
N GLY A 46 -7.13 7.91 4.00
CA GLY A 46 -7.96 9.02 3.53
C GLY A 46 -7.22 10.33 3.61
N GLU A 47 -7.52 11.25 2.70
CA GLU A 47 -6.91 12.58 2.61
C GLU A 47 -7.91 13.54 1.95
N PHE A 48 -8.06 14.76 2.47
CA PHE A 48 -8.98 15.78 1.93
C PHE A 48 -10.42 15.29 1.65
N GLY A 49 -10.92 14.37 2.48
CA GLY A 49 -12.27 13.78 2.35
C GLY A 49 -12.37 12.65 1.32
N TYR A 50 -11.28 12.28 0.65
CA TYR A 50 -11.18 11.09 -0.17
C TYR A 50 -10.81 9.87 0.67
N THR A 51 -11.13 8.67 0.16
CA THR A 51 -10.60 7.41 0.67
C THR A 51 -9.92 6.65 -0.45
N PHE A 52 -8.73 6.14 -0.19
CA PHE A 52 -7.85 5.46 -1.13
C PHE A 52 -7.44 4.09 -0.59
N LEU A 53 -7.24 3.14 -1.50
CA LEU A 53 -6.59 1.87 -1.22
C LEU A 53 -5.33 1.76 -2.08
N THR A 54 -4.18 1.66 -1.44
CA THR A 54 -2.88 1.52 -2.11
C THR A 54 -2.31 0.13 -1.88
N TYR A 55 -1.91 -0.52 -2.97
CA TYR A 55 -1.11 -1.73 -2.97
C TYR A 55 0.34 -1.39 -3.32
N THR A 56 1.27 -1.69 -2.41
CA THR A 56 2.71 -1.53 -2.61
C THR A 56 3.37 -2.90 -2.76
N PHE A 57 4.09 -3.15 -3.85
CA PHE A 57 4.69 -4.45 -4.15
C PHE A 57 5.93 -4.35 -5.04
N PRO A 58 6.85 -5.34 -5.02
CA PRO A 58 8.01 -5.38 -5.89
C PRO A 58 7.63 -5.40 -7.37
N LYS A 59 8.34 -4.59 -8.17
CA LYS A 59 8.08 -4.46 -9.61
C LYS A 59 8.89 -5.42 -10.49
N ASP A 60 9.74 -6.25 -9.91
CA ASP A 60 10.61 -7.19 -10.65
C ASP A 60 9.79 -7.97 -11.70
N ASP A 61 10.25 -8.16 -12.93
CA ASP A 61 9.50 -8.83 -14.02
C ASP A 61 8.16 -8.17 -14.45
N LEU A 62 7.82 -7.00 -13.92
CA LEU A 62 6.63 -6.22 -14.27
C LEU A 62 6.97 -4.88 -14.92
N GLU A 63 8.24 -4.50 -15.03
CA GLU A 63 8.68 -3.15 -15.43
C GLU A 63 8.35 -2.80 -16.88
N SER A 64 8.24 -3.83 -17.73
CA SER A 64 7.86 -3.69 -19.14
C SER A 64 6.35 -3.77 -19.37
N LYS A 65 5.57 -4.10 -18.33
CA LYS A 65 4.12 -4.24 -18.43
C LYS A 65 3.46 -2.87 -18.37
N THR A 66 2.39 -2.73 -19.13
CA THR A 66 1.46 -1.61 -19.02
C THR A 66 0.69 -1.67 -17.71
N ARG A 67 0.07 -0.55 -17.32
CA ARG A 67 -0.79 -0.48 -16.13
C ARG A 67 -1.84 -1.59 -16.10
N ASP A 68 -2.52 -1.81 -17.22
CA ASP A 68 -3.64 -2.75 -17.31
C ASP A 68 -3.14 -4.21 -17.22
N GLU A 69 -1.95 -4.50 -17.73
CA GLU A 69 -1.29 -5.81 -17.55
C GLU A 69 -0.85 -6.05 -16.10
N VAL A 70 -0.41 -5.01 -15.38
CA VAL A 70 -0.09 -5.11 -13.95
C VAL A 70 -1.36 -5.34 -13.12
N ILE A 71 -2.46 -4.64 -13.44
CA ILE A 71 -3.76 -4.87 -12.80
C ILE A 71 -4.22 -6.30 -13.05
N SER A 72 -4.15 -6.77 -14.29
CA SER A 72 -4.53 -8.14 -14.67
C SER A 72 -3.71 -9.16 -13.89
N TYR A 73 -2.39 -8.95 -13.79
CA TYR A 73 -1.51 -9.79 -12.96
C TYR A 73 -1.97 -9.84 -11.50
N LEU A 74 -2.28 -8.70 -10.86
CA LEU A 74 -2.73 -8.69 -9.46
C LEU A 74 -4.06 -9.41 -9.28
N VAL A 75 -4.99 -9.28 -10.23
CA VAL A 75 -6.26 -10.02 -10.24
C VAL A 75 -6.01 -11.53 -10.36
N GLU A 76 -5.10 -11.95 -11.25
CA GLU A 76 -4.67 -13.34 -11.38
C GLU A 76 -4.01 -13.88 -10.09
N GLN A 77 -3.32 -13.03 -9.32
CA GLN A 77 -2.78 -13.36 -8.00
C GLN A 77 -3.86 -13.41 -6.89
N GLY A 78 -5.13 -13.15 -7.22
CA GLY A 78 -6.25 -13.20 -6.29
C GLY A 78 -6.53 -11.88 -5.54
N ILE A 79 -5.91 -10.77 -5.96
CA ILE A 79 -6.25 -9.45 -5.44
C ILE A 79 -7.54 -8.97 -6.12
N LEU A 80 -8.55 -8.66 -5.32
CA LEU A 80 -9.83 -8.17 -5.81
C LEU A 80 -9.71 -6.69 -6.23
N ILE A 81 -9.40 -6.48 -7.51
CA ILE A 81 -9.52 -5.19 -8.18
C ILE A 81 -10.60 -5.36 -9.23
N ASP A 82 -11.81 -4.90 -8.93
CA ASP A 82 -12.92 -4.95 -9.89
C ASP A 82 -12.94 -3.65 -10.72
N PRO A 83 -12.54 -3.67 -12.00
CA PRO A 83 -12.58 -2.48 -12.85
C PRO A 83 -14.01 -2.00 -13.17
N LEU A 84 -15.06 -2.76 -12.83
CA LEU A 84 -16.45 -2.28 -12.87
C LEU A 84 -16.78 -1.46 -11.62
N GLU A 85 -16.19 -1.79 -10.47
CA GLU A 85 -16.30 -0.98 -9.25
C GLU A 85 -15.39 0.26 -9.31
N PHE A 86 -14.22 0.13 -9.93
CA PHE A 86 -13.22 1.19 -10.04
C PHE A 86 -13.00 1.61 -11.48
N SER A 87 -13.48 2.81 -11.84
CA SER A 87 -13.23 3.35 -13.18
C SER A 87 -11.72 3.50 -13.46
N PRO A 88 -11.24 3.33 -14.70
CA PRO A 88 -9.81 3.44 -15.03
C PRO A 88 -9.16 4.80 -14.71
N GLN A 89 -9.95 5.85 -14.50
CA GLN A 89 -9.48 7.18 -14.08
C GLN A 89 -9.23 7.26 -12.57
N LYS A 90 -9.72 6.28 -11.80
CA LYS A 90 -9.58 6.16 -10.35
C LYS A 90 -8.52 5.16 -9.93
N ILE A 91 -7.74 4.65 -10.90
CA ILE A 91 -6.66 3.69 -10.66
C ILE A 91 -5.35 4.23 -11.22
N ASP A 92 -4.43 4.54 -10.31
CA ASP A 92 -3.09 5.03 -10.63
C ASP A 92 -2.04 4.00 -10.28
N LEU A 93 -1.15 3.72 -11.24
CA LEU A 93 0.05 2.92 -11.00
C LEU A 93 1.27 3.81 -11.13
N MET A 94 2.06 3.90 -10.06
CA MET A 94 3.25 4.73 -10.00
C MET A 94 4.43 3.96 -9.40
N THR A 95 5.65 4.31 -9.81
CA THR A 95 6.85 3.86 -9.09
C THR A 95 6.92 4.62 -7.76
N SER A 96 7.22 3.92 -6.68
CA SER A 96 7.36 4.54 -5.36
C SER A 96 8.52 5.53 -5.36
N THR A 97 8.28 6.72 -4.81
CA THR A 97 9.29 7.79 -4.66
C THR A 97 10.29 7.49 -3.54
N ILE A 98 9.91 6.65 -2.58
CA ILE A 98 10.74 6.23 -1.46
C ILE A 98 11.63 5.06 -1.85
N ASN A 99 11.06 4.08 -2.58
CA ASN A 99 11.80 2.93 -3.07
C ASN A 99 11.46 2.65 -4.54
N PRO A 100 12.34 3.01 -5.49
CA PRO A 100 12.10 2.83 -6.91
C PRO A 100 11.95 1.38 -7.39
N SER A 101 12.28 0.38 -6.55
CA SER A 101 12.03 -1.04 -6.87
C SER A 101 10.59 -1.48 -6.59
N LEU A 102 9.74 -0.59 -6.07
CA LEU A 102 8.35 -0.88 -5.75
C LEU A 102 7.40 -0.12 -6.67
N TYR A 103 6.30 -0.76 -7.01
CA TYR A 103 5.11 -0.09 -7.51
C TYR A 103 4.15 0.23 -6.36
N ASN A 104 3.42 1.33 -6.54
CA ASN A 104 2.22 1.69 -5.79
C ASN A 104 1.06 1.71 -6.79
N LEU A 105 0.08 0.82 -6.61
CA LEU A 105 -1.21 0.87 -7.30
C LEU A 105 -2.25 1.46 -6.34
N THR A 106 -2.75 2.65 -6.62
CA THR A 106 -3.71 3.36 -5.78
C THR A 106 -5.08 3.40 -6.46
N LEU A 107 -6.11 3.01 -5.71
CA LEU A 107 -7.51 3.07 -6.10
C LEU A 107 -8.21 4.15 -5.27
N THR A 108 -8.91 5.06 -5.93
CA THR A 108 -9.83 6.00 -5.27
C THR A 108 -11.16 5.29 -5.02
N ILE A 109 -11.50 5.07 -3.75
CA ILE A 109 -12.74 4.39 -3.33
C ILE A 109 -13.88 5.38 -3.18
N THR A 110 -13.63 6.47 -2.47
CA THR A 110 -14.65 7.48 -2.15
C THR A 110 -14.12 8.86 -2.51
N GLU A 111 -14.96 9.65 -3.16
CA GLU A 111 -14.74 11.06 -3.41
C GLU A 111 -15.43 11.87 -2.29
N PRO A 112 -14.87 13.02 -1.86
CA PRO A 112 -15.54 13.89 -0.92
C PRO A 112 -16.89 14.26 -1.53
N GLY A 113 -17.95 14.24 -0.71
CA GLY A 113 -19.30 14.55 -1.17
C GLY A 113 -19.35 15.93 -1.83
N ASP A 114 -19.98 16.00 -3.00
CA ASP A 114 -20.42 17.24 -3.66
C ASP A 114 -21.26 18.13 -2.72
#